data_AF-A0AAN4HJU6-F1
#
_entry.id   AF-A0AAN4HJU6-F1
#
_cell.length_a   1.000
_cell.length_b   1.000
_cell.length_c   1.000
_cell.angle_alpha   90.00
_cell.angle_beta   90.00
_cell.angle_gamma   90.00
#
_symmetry.space_group_name_H-M   'P 1'
#
loop_
_entity.id
_entity.type
_entity.pdbx_description
1 polymer ?
#
loop_
_entity_poly.entity_id
_entity_poly.type
_entity_poly.pdbx_seq_one_letter_code
_entity_poly.pdbx_strand_id
1 'polypeptide(L)'
;MKKTLKFVIPMAIATVMLTGCVEDDEMSRQQQAKVANAKHLMGETKTPNITKSLERENIRQRILVSNDPNTLQWIYPMSAGRVIGRFPVKGKVTSGNKRLTTSQAYSSGTGTLVEAPDEMGTYGSSETYVFWFDPAGLIHQHRGDYFVSPVPYKIEEGYGTISTQVDESEQQNTTQYKKQMEVANKQMEELSKNNEKVQVSNPKEQGENQ
;
A
#
# COMPACT_ATOMS: atom_id res chain seq x y z
N MET A 1 -0.24 100.11 16.46
CA MET A 1 -0.84 99.26 17.53
C MET A 1 -2.25 98.95 17.06
N LYS A 2 -2.71 97.72 16.74
CA LYS A 2 -2.57 96.38 17.32
C LYS A 2 -2.55 95.36 16.14
N LYS A 3 -1.48 94.60 15.88
CA LYS A 3 -1.29 93.14 16.15
C LYS A 3 -2.60 92.33 16.01
N THR A 4 -2.74 91.39 15.07
CA THR A 4 -2.13 90.04 15.02
C THR A 4 -2.16 89.51 13.56
N LEU A 5 -1.10 88.97 12.95
CA LEU A 5 -0.29 87.76 13.17
C LEU A 5 -0.65 86.65 12.15
N LYS A 6 0.12 86.65 11.05
CA LYS A 6 0.63 85.55 10.22
C LYS A 6 -0.02 84.15 10.37
N PHE A 7 -0.45 83.56 9.26
CA PHE A 7 0.17 82.31 8.78
C PHE A 7 -0.03 82.15 7.26
N VAL A 8 1.08 81.83 6.60
CA VAL A 8 1.25 81.52 5.18
C VAL A 8 1.63 80.03 5.13
N ILE A 9 1.13 79.30 4.11
CA ILE A 9 1.49 77.92 3.68
C ILE A 9 0.88 76.76 4.51
N PRO A 10 0.40 75.64 3.91
CA PRO A 10 0.08 75.37 2.49
C PRO A 10 -1.30 74.73 2.21
N MET A 11 -1.85 75.14 1.09
CA MET A 11 -2.53 74.30 0.09
C MET A 11 -1.72 73.03 -0.18
N ALA A 12 -2.16 71.85 0.27
CA ALA A 12 -1.78 70.51 -0.29
C ALA A 12 -2.26 69.26 0.47
N ILE A 13 -2.93 69.31 1.64
CA ILE A 13 -3.20 68.07 2.43
C ILE A 13 -4.65 67.98 2.92
N ALA A 14 -5.61 68.17 2.02
CA ALA A 14 -7.02 67.92 2.33
C ALA A 14 -7.81 67.31 1.15
N THR A 15 -7.12 66.76 0.15
CA THR A 15 -7.77 66.18 -1.05
C THR A 15 -7.25 64.79 -1.43
N VAL A 16 -6.48 64.14 -0.55
CA VAL A 16 -6.07 62.73 -0.72
C VAL A 16 -6.61 61.93 0.44
N MET A 17 -7.93 61.84 0.56
CA MET A 17 -8.55 60.73 1.29
C MET A 17 -9.77 60.28 0.50
N LEU A 18 -9.69 59.03 0.04
CA LEU A 18 -10.78 58.21 -0.51
C LEU A 18 -11.12 58.40 -2.00
N THR A 19 -10.12 58.22 -2.86
CA THR A 19 -10.32 57.43 -4.10
C THR A 19 -9.32 56.27 -4.11
N GLY A 20 -9.39 55.45 -3.06
CA GLY A 20 -8.86 54.10 -3.14
C GLY A 20 -9.72 53.34 -4.14
N CYS A 21 -9.18 53.08 -5.31
CA CYS A 21 -9.73 52.13 -6.27
C CYS A 21 -10.04 50.82 -5.53
N VAL A 22 -11.29 50.40 -5.54
CA VAL A 22 -11.56 48.98 -5.75
C VAL A 22 -11.94 48.93 -7.21
N GLU A 23 -10.95 48.77 -8.08
CA GLU A 23 -11.24 48.14 -9.38
C GLU A 23 -11.98 46.87 -9.01
N ASP A 24 -13.26 46.81 -9.33
CA ASP A 24 -14.09 45.62 -9.22
C ASP A 24 -13.49 44.64 -10.21
N ASP A 25 -12.43 43.97 -9.74
CA ASP A 25 -11.43 43.28 -10.53
C ASP A 25 -12.17 42.34 -11.48
N GLU A 26 -11.88 42.45 -12.77
CA GLU A 26 -12.46 41.60 -13.80
C GLU A 26 -12.29 40.11 -13.41
N MET A 27 -11.22 39.82 -12.67
CA MET A 27 -10.95 38.54 -12.03
C MET A 27 -12.01 38.13 -10.99
N SER A 28 -12.47 39.05 -10.15
CA SER A 28 -13.51 38.81 -9.13
C SER A 28 -14.87 38.55 -9.77
N ARG A 29 -15.22 39.26 -10.84
CA ARG A 29 -16.45 39.02 -11.62
C ARG A 29 -16.40 37.68 -12.37
N GLN A 30 -15.26 37.36 -12.99
CA GLN A 30 -15.06 36.07 -13.63
C GLN A 30 -15.11 34.92 -12.63
N GLN A 31 -14.58 35.11 -11.41
CA GLN A 31 -14.64 34.11 -10.36
C GLN A 31 -16.08 33.87 -9.88
N GLN A 32 -16.87 34.92 -9.70
CA GLN A 32 -18.29 34.80 -9.34
C GLN A 32 -19.10 34.10 -10.44
N ALA A 33 -18.85 34.42 -11.72
CA ALA A 33 -19.49 33.75 -12.85
C ALA A 33 -19.12 32.26 -12.94
N LYS A 34 -17.85 31.91 -12.70
CA LYS A 34 -17.39 30.51 -12.64
C LYS A 34 -18.05 29.74 -11.49
N VAL A 35 -18.17 30.35 -10.31
CA VAL A 35 -18.84 29.74 -9.15
C VAL A 35 -20.33 29.55 -9.41
N ALA A 36 -21.01 30.54 -10.02
CA ALA A 36 -22.41 30.42 -10.39
C ALA A 36 -22.64 29.32 -11.44
N ASN A 37 -21.77 29.25 -12.45
CA ASN A 37 -21.82 28.19 -13.46
C ASN A 37 -21.55 26.80 -12.84
N ALA A 38 -20.56 26.68 -11.96
CA ALA A 38 -20.29 25.44 -11.24
C ALA A 38 -21.49 25.00 -10.38
N LYS A 39 -22.15 25.92 -9.67
CA LYS A 39 -23.38 25.63 -8.91
C LYS A 39 -24.53 25.18 -9.81
N HIS A 40 -24.69 25.80 -10.98
CA HIS A 40 -25.69 25.40 -11.98
C HIS A 40 -25.41 23.98 -12.48
N LEU A 41 -24.18 23.68 -12.91
CA LEU A 41 -23.76 22.36 -13.39
C LEU A 41 -23.87 21.27 -12.32
N MET A 42 -23.61 21.60 -11.05
CA MET A 42 -23.82 20.70 -9.91
C MET A 42 -25.31 20.39 -9.66
N GLY A 43 -26.21 21.32 -10.01
CA GLY A 43 -27.66 21.11 -9.96
C GLY A 43 -28.18 20.26 -11.12
N GLU A 44 -27.57 20.39 -12.31
CA GLU A 44 -27.90 19.60 -13.50
C GLU A 44 -27.33 18.17 -13.44
N THR A 45 -26.11 18.02 -12.95
CA THR A 45 -25.45 16.71 -12.80
C THR A 45 -25.54 16.26 -11.36
N LYS A 46 -26.67 15.66 -10.99
CA LYS A 46 -26.84 15.08 -9.65
C LYS A 46 -25.81 13.97 -9.44
N THR A 47 -24.99 14.10 -8.41
CA THR A 47 -24.13 13.00 -7.96
C THR A 47 -25.01 11.78 -7.72
N PRO A 48 -24.72 10.63 -8.36
CA PRO A 48 -25.52 9.43 -8.16
C PRO A 48 -25.41 9.02 -6.69
N ASN A 49 -26.54 8.64 -6.09
CA ASN A 49 -26.52 8.03 -4.77
C ASN A 49 -25.99 6.59 -4.90
N ILE A 50 -24.76 6.37 -4.45
CA ILE A 50 -24.09 5.06 -4.51
C ILE A 50 -24.51 4.25 -3.28
N THR A 51 -25.41 3.29 -3.48
CA THR A 51 -25.84 2.34 -2.43
C THR A 51 -24.92 1.12 -2.34
N LYS A 52 -24.19 0.80 -3.43
CA LYS A 52 -23.23 -0.31 -3.51
C LYS A 52 -21.99 0.15 -4.28
N SER A 53 -20.81 -0.05 -3.69
CA SER A 53 -19.52 0.23 -4.32
C SER A 53 -18.89 -1.05 -4.85
N LEU A 54 -18.70 -1.13 -6.17
CA LEU A 54 -17.99 -2.25 -6.81
C LEU A 54 -16.53 -2.32 -6.37
N GLU A 55 -15.88 -1.18 -6.14
CA GLU A 55 -14.50 -1.15 -5.64
C GLU A 55 -14.38 -1.82 -4.27
N ARG A 56 -15.30 -1.50 -3.35
CA ARG A 56 -15.34 -2.15 -2.02
C ARG A 56 -15.55 -3.66 -2.13
N GLU A 57 -16.39 -4.10 -3.06
CA GLU A 57 -16.62 -5.52 -3.31
C GLU A 57 -15.36 -6.21 -3.90
N ASN A 58 -14.69 -5.57 -4.85
CA ASN A 58 -13.44 -6.09 -5.43
C ASN A 58 -12.32 -6.19 -4.37
N ILE A 59 -12.18 -5.17 -3.52
CA ILE A 59 -11.21 -5.18 -2.41
C ILE A 59 -11.55 -6.31 -1.43
N ARG A 60 -12.82 -6.47 -1.06
CA ARG A 60 -13.29 -7.56 -0.20
C ARG A 60 -12.93 -8.92 -0.79
N GLN A 61 -13.28 -9.17 -2.06
CA GLN A 61 -12.98 -10.42 -2.74
C GLN A 61 -11.49 -10.70 -2.81
N ARG A 62 -10.67 -9.70 -3.15
CA ARG A 62 -9.21 -9.81 -3.13
C ARG A 62 -8.69 -10.21 -1.75
N ILE A 63 -9.20 -9.61 -0.67
CA ILE A 63 -8.78 -9.95 0.70
C ILE A 63 -9.13 -11.40 1.03
N LEU A 64 -10.35 -11.84 0.69
CA LEU A 64 -10.79 -13.22 0.95
C LEU A 64 -9.93 -14.24 0.21
N VAL A 65 -9.70 -14.04 -1.09
CA VAL A 65 -8.87 -14.94 -1.90
C VAL A 65 -7.41 -14.93 -1.44
N SER A 66 -6.85 -13.75 -1.13
CA SER A 66 -5.43 -13.63 -0.73
C SER A 66 -5.14 -14.20 0.66
N ASN A 67 -6.17 -14.36 1.50
CA ASN A 67 -6.03 -14.91 2.85
C ASN A 67 -6.40 -16.39 2.95
N ASP A 68 -6.87 -17.03 1.87
CA ASP A 68 -7.14 -18.47 1.86
C ASP A 68 -5.80 -19.24 1.74
N PRO A 69 -5.39 -19.99 2.79
CA PRO A 69 -4.14 -20.75 2.78
C PRO A 69 -4.14 -21.93 1.79
N ASN A 70 -5.33 -22.34 1.31
CA ASN A 70 -5.50 -23.42 0.35
C ASN A 70 -5.57 -22.94 -1.11
N THR A 71 -5.35 -21.64 -1.34
CA THR A 71 -5.21 -21.10 -2.70
C THR A 71 -3.97 -21.69 -3.36
N LEU A 72 -4.15 -22.26 -4.55
CA LEU A 72 -3.04 -22.61 -5.45
C LEU A 72 -2.99 -21.57 -6.56
N GLN A 73 -1.81 -21.01 -6.78
CA GLN A 73 -1.54 -20.08 -7.88
C GLN A 73 -0.13 -20.30 -8.42
N TRP A 74 0.23 -19.59 -9.48
CA TRP A 74 1.54 -19.68 -10.12
C TRP A 74 2.20 -18.32 -10.15
N ILE A 75 3.46 -18.27 -9.74
CA ILE A 75 4.34 -17.11 -9.89
C ILE A 75 5.24 -17.30 -11.10
N TYR A 76 5.47 -16.21 -11.83
CA TYR A 76 6.37 -16.10 -12.97
C TYR A 76 7.43 -15.05 -12.63
N PRO A 77 8.51 -15.43 -11.96
CA PRO A 77 9.61 -14.51 -11.68
C PRO A 77 10.25 -14.04 -12.98
N MET A 78 10.69 -12.78 -13.01
CA MET A 78 11.35 -12.18 -14.15
C MET A 78 12.72 -11.64 -13.76
N SER A 79 13.66 -11.73 -14.70
CA SER A 79 14.99 -11.15 -14.61
C SER A 79 15.34 -10.50 -15.95
N ALA A 80 15.82 -9.26 -15.92
CA ALA A 80 16.15 -8.48 -17.11
C ALA A 80 15.03 -8.49 -18.18
N GLY A 81 13.76 -8.39 -17.74
CA GLY A 81 12.59 -8.38 -18.63
C GLY A 81 12.17 -9.72 -19.22
N ARG A 82 12.80 -10.84 -18.80
CA ARG A 82 12.47 -12.19 -19.24
C ARG A 82 11.95 -13.02 -18.08
N VAL A 83 10.91 -13.81 -18.31
CA VAL A 83 10.43 -14.83 -17.38
C VAL A 83 11.51 -15.90 -17.24
N ILE A 84 11.95 -16.14 -16.02
CA ILE A 84 12.99 -17.14 -15.71
C ILE A 84 12.41 -18.50 -15.35
N GLY A 85 11.10 -18.57 -15.07
CA GLY A 85 10.42 -19.81 -14.76
C GLY A 85 8.98 -19.59 -14.33
N ARG A 86 8.31 -20.70 -14.03
CA ARG A 86 6.97 -20.76 -13.45
C ARG A 86 7.03 -21.70 -12.25
N PHE A 87 6.49 -21.26 -11.11
CA PHE A 87 6.49 -22.05 -9.89
C PHE A 87 5.09 -22.07 -9.25
N PRO A 88 4.62 -23.22 -8.77
CA PRO A 88 3.39 -23.27 -8.00
C PRO A 88 3.59 -22.62 -6.62
N VAL A 89 2.55 -21.94 -6.15
CA VAL A 89 2.52 -21.17 -4.91
C VAL A 89 1.38 -21.67 -4.05
N LYS A 90 1.69 -22.05 -2.82
CA LYS A 90 0.73 -22.29 -1.75
C LYS A 90 0.35 -20.97 -1.09
N GLY A 91 -0.95 -20.64 -1.09
CA GLY A 91 -1.47 -19.42 -0.49
C GLY A 91 -1.08 -18.20 -1.31
N LYS A 92 -0.21 -17.34 -0.76
CA LYS A 92 0.10 -16.02 -1.33
C LYS A 92 1.60 -15.74 -1.48
N VAL A 93 1.93 -14.94 -2.49
CA VAL A 93 3.22 -14.27 -2.59
C VAL A 93 3.24 -13.07 -1.63
N THR A 94 4.26 -12.96 -0.80
CA THR A 94 4.38 -11.93 0.24
C THR A 94 5.62 -11.09 0.00
N SER A 95 5.53 -9.77 0.20
CA SER A 95 6.71 -8.91 0.18
C SER A 95 7.56 -9.15 1.43
N GLY A 96 8.88 -9.27 1.24
CA GLY A 96 9.85 -9.47 2.32
C GLY A 96 9.87 -8.36 3.37
N ASN A 97 9.37 -7.17 3.03
CA ASN A 97 9.32 -6.01 3.93
C ASN A 97 8.05 -5.99 4.80
N LYS A 98 7.18 -6.99 4.70
CA LYS A 98 5.99 -7.08 5.56
C LYS A 98 6.38 -7.65 6.92
N ARG A 99 5.94 -6.94 7.96
CA ARG A 99 6.12 -7.27 9.38
C ARG A 99 4.77 -7.55 10.02
N LEU A 100 4.76 -8.33 11.09
CA LEU A 100 3.62 -8.53 11.97
C LEU A 100 3.43 -7.35 12.92
N THR A 101 4.50 -6.64 13.25
CA THR A 101 4.50 -5.46 14.12
C THR A 101 4.86 -4.17 13.37
N THR A 102 4.58 -3.03 14.00
CA THR A 102 4.97 -1.71 13.48
C THR A 102 6.50 -1.58 13.49
N SER A 103 7.09 -1.00 12.43
CA SER A 103 8.52 -0.68 12.38
C SER A 103 8.89 0.58 13.16
N GLN A 104 7.91 1.24 13.79
CA GLN A 104 8.12 2.47 14.55
C GLN A 104 7.46 2.39 15.93
N ALA A 105 8.13 2.95 16.93
CA ALA A 105 7.62 3.09 18.30
C ALA A 105 7.92 4.49 18.86
N TYR A 106 7.16 4.93 19.86
CA TYR A 106 7.46 6.17 20.58
C TYR A 106 8.51 5.91 21.66
N SER A 107 9.58 6.71 21.66
CA SER A 107 10.57 6.69 22.74
C SER A 107 10.01 7.37 24.00
N SER A 108 9.92 6.62 25.09
CA SER A 108 9.41 7.09 26.40
C SER A 108 10.17 8.30 26.96
N GLY A 109 11.44 8.47 26.59
CA GLY A 109 12.29 9.58 27.08
C GLY A 109 12.21 10.87 26.26
N THR A 110 11.84 10.80 24.98
CA THR A 110 11.93 11.95 24.05
C THR A 110 10.61 12.28 23.36
N GLY A 111 9.60 11.41 23.42
CA GLY A 111 8.33 11.59 22.70
C GLY A 111 8.48 11.53 21.18
N THR A 112 9.62 11.08 20.67
CA THR A 112 9.91 10.98 19.24
C THR A 112 9.65 9.57 18.72
N LEU A 113 9.24 9.47 17.45
CA LEU A 113 9.21 8.20 16.73
C LEU A 113 10.63 7.69 16.51
N VAL A 114 10.89 6.47 16.95
CA VAL A 114 12.15 5.74 16.76
C VAL A 114 11.87 4.43 16.04
N GLU A 115 12.89 3.86 15.39
CA GLU A 115 12.80 2.54 14.78
C GLU A 115 12.56 1.48 15.86
N ALA A 116 11.58 0.62 15.64
CA ALA A 116 11.34 -0.54 16.48
C ALA A 116 12.11 -1.75 15.91
N PRO A 117 12.69 -2.60 16.76
CA PRO A 117 13.28 -3.85 16.29
C PRO A 117 12.21 -4.72 15.61
N ASP A 118 12.65 -5.55 14.67
CA ASP A 118 11.80 -6.55 14.04
C ASP A 118 11.47 -7.72 14.99
N GLU A 119 10.72 -8.70 14.49
CA GLU A 119 10.29 -9.88 15.25
C GLU A 119 11.46 -10.75 15.75
N MET A 120 12.67 -10.52 15.23
CA MET A 120 13.90 -11.22 15.61
C MET A 120 14.83 -10.34 16.47
N GLY A 121 14.40 -9.13 16.87
CA GLY A 121 15.18 -8.22 17.70
C GLY A 121 16.25 -7.42 16.94
N THR A 122 16.18 -7.36 15.62
CA THR A 122 17.16 -6.67 14.77
C THR A 122 16.61 -5.35 14.21
N TYR A 123 17.51 -4.44 13.85
CA TYR A 123 17.18 -3.13 13.28
C TYR A 123 17.61 -3.08 11.81
N GLY A 124 16.96 -2.23 11.03
CA GLY A 124 17.22 -2.04 9.61
C GLY A 124 16.11 -2.59 8.72
N SER A 125 16.32 -2.47 7.40
CA SER A 125 15.40 -2.94 6.38
C SER A 125 16.11 -3.88 5.42
N SER A 126 15.43 -4.95 5.02
CA SER A 126 15.90 -5.81 3.94
C SER A 126 15.85 -5.10 2.59
N GLU A 127 16.59 -5.63 1.60
CA GLU A 127 16.35 -5.28 0.20
C GLU A 127 14.89 -5.58 -0.21
N THR A 128 14.42 -4.99 -1.30
CA THR A 128 13.08 -5.29 -1.80
C THR A 128 13.06 -6.65 -2.47
N TYR A 129 12.37 -7.63 -1.89
CA TYR A 129 12.13 -8.94 -2.48
C TYR A 129 10.71 -9.44 -2.18
N VAL A 130 10.33 -10.53 -2.83
CA VAL A 130 9.14 -11.30 -2.49
C VAL A 130 9.52 -12.72 -2.11
N PHE A 131 8.71 -13.34 -1.26
CA PHE A 131 8.83 -14.73 -0.89
C PHE A 131 7.49 -15.44 -0.98
N TRP A 132 7.53 -16.75 -1.17
CA TRP A 132 6.36 -17.61 -1.19
C TRP A 132 6.71 -19.00 -0.68
N PHE A 133 5.69 -19.79 -0.39
CA PHE A 133 5.83 -21.21 -0.12
C PHE A 133 5.34 -22.00 -1.32
N ASP A 134 6.04 -23.05 -1.70
CA ASP A 134 5.56 -24.00 -2.69
C ASP A 134 4.55 -24.99 -2.07
N PRO A 135 3.90 -25.85 -2.88
CA PRO A 135 2.98 -26.86 -2.37
C PRO A 135 3.60 -27.83 -1.35
N ALA A 136 4.91 -28.06 -1.39
CA ALA A 136 5.63 -28.89 -0.44
C ALA A 136 5.98 -28.15 0.87
N GLY A 137 5.68 -26.85 0.96
CA GLY A 137 5.96 -26.02 2.13
C GLY A 137 7.40 -25.48 2.16
N LEU A 138 8.15 -25.58 1.07
CA LEU A 138 9.48 -24.98 0.97
C LEU A 138 9.36 -23.49 0.67
N ILE A 139 10.20 -22.68 1.31
CA ILE A 139 10.27 -21.24 1.08
C ILE A 139 11.13 -20.93 -0.14
N HIS A 140 10.66 -20.02 -0.96
CA HIS A 140 11.36 -19.47 -2.13
C HIS A 140 11.37 -17.96 -2.05
N GLN A 141 12.41 -17.33 -2.61
CA GLN A 141 12.56 -15.87 -2.62
C GLN A 141 13.00 -15.39 -4.00
N HIS A 142 12.51 -14.22 -4.42
CA HIS A 142 12.88 -13.59 -5.68
C HIS A 142 13.03 -12.08 -5.51
N ARG A 143 14.07 -11.54 -6.13
CA ARG A 143 14.29 -10.11 -6.27
C ARG A 143 14.12 -9.71 -7.73
N GLY A 144 13.05 -8.97 -8.03
CA GLY A 144 12.74 -8.45 -9.35
C GLY A 144 11.26 -8.47 -9.64
N ASP A 145 10.92 -8.19 -10.89
CA ASP A 145 9.54 -8.22 -11.36
C ASP A 145 9.01 -9.65 -11.38
N TYR A 146 7.69 -9.77 -11.22
CA TYR A 146 7.01 -11.05 -11.28
C TYR A 146 5.55 -10.86 -11.66
N PHE A 147 4.95 -11.91 -12.19
CA PHE A 147 3.51 -12.00 -12.43
C PHE A 147 2.92 -13.16 -11.63
N VAL A 148 1.68 -13.04 -11.18
CA VAL A 148 0.98 -14.10 -10.44
C VAL A 148 -0.36 -14.37 -11.11
N SER A 149 -0.70 -15.64 -11.27
CA SER A 149 -1.95 -16.07 -11.89
C SER A 149 -2.54 -17.30 -11.20
N PRO A 150 -3.88 -17.41 -11.05
CA PRO A 150 -4.53 -18.63 -10.59
C PRO A 150 -4.52 -19.77 -11.62
N VAL A 151 -3.98 -19.52 -12.82
CA VAL A 151 -3.90 -20.48 -13.93
C VAL A 151 -2.44 -20.56 -14.42
N PRO A 152 -1.91 -21.77 -14.69
CA PRO A 152 -0.58 -21.95 -15.24
C PRO A 152 -0.60 -21.64 -16.74
N TYR A 153 -0.15 -20.46 -17.12
CA TYR A 153 0.12 -20.11 -18.50
C TYR A 153 1.45 -20.68 -19.00
N LYS A 154 1.53 -20.92 -20.30
CA LYS A 154 2.75 -21.34 -20.98
C LYS A 154 3.78 -20.20 -21.00
N ILE A 155 5.04 -20.58 -20.91
CA ILE A 155 6.18 -19.68 -21.15
C ILE A 155 6.66 -19.91 -22.58
N GLU A 156 6.78 -18.84 -23.36
CA GLU A 156 7.30 -18.92 -24.72
C GLU A 156 8.84 -18.93 -24.69
N GLU A 157 9.43 -20.08 -25.05
CA GLU A 157 10.87 -20.34 -24.89
C GLU A 157 11.77 -19.33 -25.61
N GLY A 158 11.31 -18.74 -26.73
CA GLY A 158 12.10 -17.77 -27.50
C GLY A 158 12.29 -16.42 -26.82
N TYR A 159 11.20 -15.83 -26.31
CA TYR A 159 11.21 -14.46 -25.78
C TYR A 159 11.20 -14.40 -24.26
N GLY A 160 10.95 -15.52 -23.57
CA GLY A 160 10.75 -15.53 -22.12
C GLY A 160 9.51 -14.73 -21.74
N THR A 161 8.47 -14.79 -22.57
CA THR A 161 7.19 -14.11 -22.39
C THR A 161 6.14 -15.08 -21.86
N ILE A 162 5.13 -14.55 -21.18
CA ILE A 162 3.99 -15.31 -20.69
C ILE A 162 2.94 -15.32 -21.80
N SER A 163 2.56 -16.51 -22.25
CA SER A 163 1.45 -16.69 -23.21
C SER A 163 0.11 -16.54 -22.50
N THR A 164 -0.97 -16.34 -23.24
CA THR A 164 -2.34 -16.45 -22.70
C THR A 164 -2.86 -17.89 -22.71
N GLN A 165 -2.12 -18.82 -23.30
CA GLN A 165 -2.48 -20.24 -23.33
C GLN A 165 -2.18 -20.92 -22.01
N VAL A 166 -3.12 -21.74 -21.54
CA VAL A 166 -2.91 -22.59 -20.37
C VAL A 166 -1.94 -23.72 -20.71
N ASP A 167 -1.01 -23.99 -19.80
CA ASP A 167 -0.17 -25.16 -19.80
C ASP A 167 -0.94 -26.33 -19.17
N GLU A 168 -1.51 -27.18 -20.02
CA GLU A 168 -2.32 -28.31 -19.59
C GLU A 168 -1.52 -29.33 -18.76
N SER A 169 -0.22 -29.49 -19.04
CA SER A 169 0.63 -30.44 -18.30
C SER A 169 0.78 -30.01 -16.84
N GLU A 170 0.96 -28.70 -16.62
CA GLU A 170 1.02 -28.12 -15.28
C GLU A 170 -0.36 -28.12 -14.61
N GLN A 171 -1.42 -27.82 -15.37
CA GLN A 171 -2.78 -27.81 -14.86
C GLN A 171 -3.17 -29.19 -14.29
N GLN A 172 -2.76 -30.28 -14.93
CA GLN A 172 -2.99 -31.66 -14.47
C GLN A 172 -2.33 -31.95 -13.12
N ASN A 173 -1.21 -31.30 -12.80
CA ASN A 173 -0.49 -31.48 -11.52
C ASN A 173 -1.19 -30.82 -10.33
N THR A 174 -2.23 -29.98 -10.56
CA THR A 174 -2.98 -29.28 -9.50
C THR A 174 -3.47 -30.22 -8.39
N THR A 175 -3.95 -31.42 -8.75
CA THR A 175 -4.44 -32.40 -7.77
C THR A 175 -3.32 -32.89 -6.85
N GLN A 176 -2.11 -33.11 -7.41
CA GLN A 176 -0.94 -33.48 -6.64
C GLN A 176 -0.48 -32.33 -5.73
N TYR A 177 -0.44 -31.10 -6.25
CA TYR A 177 -0.06 -29.93 -5.47
C TYR A 177 -1.00 -29.71 -4.28
N LYS A 178 -2.31 -29.88 -4.46
CA LYS A 178 -3.26 -29.78 -3.34
C LYS A 178 -3.00 -30.81 -2.25
N LYS A 179 -2.66 -32.05 -2.61
CA LYS A 179 -2.27 -33.08 -1.62
C LYS A 179 -0.99 -32.69 -0.87
N GLN A 180 0.01 -32.14 -1.58
CA GLN A 180 1.23 -31.65 -0.95
C GLN A 180 0.93 -30.51 0.02
N MET A 181 0.05 -29.56 -0.36
CA MET A 181 -0.35 -28.44 0.48
C MET A 181 -1.02 -28.90 1.78
N GLU A 182 -1.88 -29.93 1.72
CA GLU A 182 -2.49 -30.51 2.93
C GLU A 182 -1.45 -31.07 3.91
N VAL A 183 -0.43 -31.78 3.39
CA VAL A 183 0.67 -32.31 4.21
C VAL A 183 1.49 -31.16 4.79
N ALA A 184 1.86 -30.17 3.96
CA ALA A 184 2.62 -29.02 4.39
C ALA A 184 1.87 -28.18 5.45
N ASN A 185 0.56 -28.05 5.34
CA ASN A 185 -0.26 -27.35 6.34
C ASN A 185 -0.20 -28.04 7.70
N LYS A 186 -0.33 -29.38 7.74
CA LYS A 186 -0.21 -30.16 8.99
C LYS A 186 1.18 -30.00 9.62
N GLN A 187 2.23 -30.06 8.81
CA GLN A 187 3.61 -29.85 9.28
C GLN A 187 3.78 -28.45 9.90
N MET A 188 3.24 -27.41 9.27
CA MET A 188 3.31 -26.05 9.80
C MET A 188 2.52 -25.89 11.10
N GLU A 189 1.36 -26.52 11.24
CA GLU A 189 0.60 -26.53 12.49
C GLU A 189 1.38 -27.22 13.63
N GLU A 190 2.05 -28.33 13.34
CA GLU A 190 2.90 -29.03 14.31
C GLU A 190 4.10 -28.17 14.73
N LEU A 191 4.76 -27.51 13.77
CA LEU A 191 5.86 -26.58 14.06
C LEU A 191 5.39 -25.41 14.95
N SER A 192 4.22 -24.83 14.67
CA SER A 192 3.64 -23.76 15.51
C SER A 192 3.43 -24.23 16.95
N LYS A 193 2.77 -25.38 17.12
CA LYS A 193 2.51 -25.96 18.44
C LYS A 193 3.80 -26.27 19.21
N ASN A 194 4.84 -26.75 18.51
CA ASN A 194 6.12 -27.05 19.14
C ASN A 194 6.83 -25.76 19.59
N ASN A 195 6.81 -24.71 18.78
CA ASN A 195 7.39 -23.41 19.15
C ASN A 195 6.66 -22.77 20.33
N GLU A 196 5.33 -22.84 20.36
CA GLU A 196 4.53 -22.36 21.50
C GLU A 196 4.87 -23.13 22.80
N LYS A 197 5.01 -24.46 22.72
CA LYS A 197 5.42 -25.27 23.88
C LYS A 197 6.81 -24.88 24.41
N VAL A 198 7.77 -24.61 23.53
CA VAL A 198 9.12 -24.16 23.92
C VAL A 198 9.04 -22.84 24.69
N GLN A 199 8.22 -21.88 24.23
CA GLN A 199 8.01 -20.62 24.94
C GLN A 199 7.38 -20.82 26.33
N VAL A 200 6.42 -21.74 26.47
CA VAL A 200 5.77 -22.04 27.76
C VAL A 200 6.68 -22.81 28.72
N SER A 201 7.62 -23.62 28.23
CA SER A 201 8.60 -24.33 29.07
C SER A 201 9.78 -23.47 29.53
N ASN A 202 9.93 -22.25 28.99
CA ASN A 202 11.00 -21.31 29.33
C ASN A 202 10.55 -20.00 30.05
N PRO A 203 9.62 -19.99 31.03
CA PRO A 203 9.16 -18.73 31.65
C PRO A 203 10.17 -18.07 32.61
N LYS A 204 11.31 -18.71 32.91
CA LYS A 204 12.19 -18.31 34.02
C LYS A 204 13.26 -17.27 33.70
N GLU A 205 13.38 -16.77 32.47
CA GLU A 205 14.42 -15.78 32.12
C GLU A 205 13.88 -14.41 31.68
N GLN A 206 12.56 -14.17 31.63
CA GLN A 206 12.01 -12.87 31.21
C GLN A 206 11.52 -11.98 32.36
N GLY A 207 11.95 -12.26 33.60
CA GLY A 207 11.51 -11.53 34.79
C GLY A 207 12.62 -11.24 35.78
N GLU A 208 13.83 -10.92 35.32
CA GLU A 208 14.89 -10.38 36.19
C GLU A 208 15.94 -9.66 35.32
N ASN A 209 15.67 -8.41 34.95
CA ASN A 209 16.65 -7.33 34.93
C ASN A 209 16.02 -6.01 34.45
N GLN A 210 15.94 -5.09 35.43
CA GLN A 210 15.79 -3.63 35.34
C GLN A 210 14.39 -3.05 35.13
#